data_AF-A0A534BUC7-F1
#
_entry.id   AF-A0A534BUC7-F1
#
_cell.length_a   1.000
_cell.length_b   1.000
_cell.length_c   1.000
_cell.angle_alpha   90.00
_cell.angle_beta   90.00
_cell.angle_gamma   90.00
#
_symmetry.space_group_name_H-M   'P 1'
#
loop_
_entity.id
_entity.type
_entity.pdbx_description
1 polymer ?
#
loop_
_entity_poly.entity_id
_entity_poly.type
_entity_poly.pdbx_seq_one_letter_code
_entity_poly.pdbx_strand_id
1 'polypeptide(L)'
;MAGKYPKRAHKAASRFPPIDRRRRSTKQSIRCLFAMKCLAMRIGAEFHDEEDVRYLLRHLDIRSLEQALEILAKYYPLERFPQKTLYALEELLSKKG
;
A
#
# COMPACT_ATOMS: atom_id res chain seq x y z
N MET A 1 14.31 -23.40 4.80
CA MET A 1 12.86 -23.41 4.53
C MET A 1 12.10 -23.15 5.83
N ALA A 2 10.96 -22.47 5.75
CA ALA A 2 9.94 -22.21 6.78
C ALA A 2 10.18 -21.07 7.81
N GLY A 3 9.79 -19.85 7.40
CA GLY A 3 8.83 -18.95 8.06
C GLY A 3 8.83 -18.77 9.58
N LYS A 4 9.08 -17.53 10.02
CA LYS A 4 8.65 -17.04 11.34
C LYS A 4 8.10 -15.62 11.24
N TYR A 5 6.88 -15.48 10.70
CA TYR A 5 6.09 -14.27 10.85
C TYR A 5 5.28 -14.38 12.14
N PRO A 6 5.48 -13.49 13.13
CA PRO A 6 4.73 -13.56 14.38
C PRO A 6 3.28 -13.13 14.15
N LYS A 7 2.34 -13.95 14.62
CA LYS A 7 0.89 -13.64 14.63
C LYS A 7 0.67 -12.39 15.49
N ARG A 8 0.27 -11.27 14.88
CA ARG A 8 -0.17 -10.06 15.61
C ARG A 8 -1.68 -9.87 15.46
N ALA A 9 -2.28 -9.61 16.61
CA ALA A 9 -3.69 -9.47 16.87
C ALA A 9 -4.39 -8.47 15.96
N HIS A 10 -5.58 -8.86 15.48
CA HIS A 10 -6.56 -7.98 14.88
C HIS A 10 -7.03 -6.96 15.93
N LYS A 11 -6.52 -5.74 15.88
CA LYS A 11 -7.16 -4.59 16.55
C LYS A 11 -7.49 -3.55 15.48
N ALA A 12 -8.79 -3.27 15.36
CA ALA A 12 -9.40 -2.46 14.31
C ALA A 12 -8.66 -1.13 14.07
N ALA A 13 -8.08 -0.99 12.87
CA ALA A 13 -7.40 0.20 12.42
C ALA A 13 -8.40 1.17 11.74
N SER A 14 -9.35 1.70 12.50
CA SER A 14 -10.18 2.83 12.07
C SER A 14 -9.60 4.13 12.63
N ARG A 15 -8.45 4.55 12.10
CA ARG A 15 -8.01 5.95 12.22
C ARG A 15 -7.07 6.29 11.06
N PHE A 16 -7.68 6.64 9.94
CA PHE A 16 -7.01 7.49 8.95
C PHE A 16 -6.42 8.69 9.71
N PRO A 17 -5.17 9.10 9.44
CA PRO A 17 -4.62 10.28 10.10
C PRO A 17 -5.52 11.49 9.82
N PRO A 18 -5.68 12.41 10.79
CA PRO A 18 -6.47 13.61 10.56
C PRO A 18 -5.90 14.34 9.33
N ILE A 19 -6.75 14.56 8.34
CA ILE A 19 -6.41 15.38 7.18
C ILE A 19 -6.16 16.79 7.72
N ASP A 20 -4.89 17.18 7.81
CA ASP A 20 -4.50 18.53 8.21
C ASP A 20 -5.11 19.52 7.20
N ARG A 21 -6.15 20.24 7.64
CA ARG A 21 -6.94 21.17 6.83
C ARG A 21 -6.15 22.43 6.43
N ARG A 22 -4.86 22.57 6.78
CA ARG A 22 -3.99 23.70 6.40
C ARG A 22 -3.20 23.53 5.11
N ARG A 23 -3.40 22.47 4.31
CA ARG A 23 -2.90 22.43 2.92
C ARG A 23 -3.97 22.89 1.93
N ARG A 24 -3.87 24.17 1.59
CA ARG A 24 -4.44 24.85 0.42
C ARG A 24 -4.55 23.88 -0.77
N SER A 25 -5.79 23.62 -1.23
CA SER A 25 -6.14 22.96 -2.51
C SER A 25 -5.39 21.65 -2.81
N THR A 26 -5.88 20.53 -2.27
CA THR A 26 -5.28 19.20 -2.42
C THR A 26 -5.43 18.66 -3.85
N LYS A 27 -4.47 18.95 -4.73
CA LYS A 27 -4.15 18.04 -5.84
C LYS A 27 -3.68 16.74 -5.17
N GLN A 28 -4.58 15.77 -5.04
CA GLN A 28 -4.21 14.45 -4.55
C GLN A 28 -3.29 13.85 -5.61
N SER A 29 -1.99 13.84 -5.35
CA SER A 29 -1.05 13.24 -6.30
C SER A 29 -1.38 11.75 -6.41
N ILE A 30 -1.19 11.17 -7.60
CA ILE A 30 -1.46 9.74 -7.82
C ILE A 30 -0.62 8.86 -6.88
N ARG A 31 0.56 9.34 -6.45
CA ARG A 31 1.40 8.71 -5.42
C ARG A 31 0.74 8.68 -4.03
N CYS A 32 0.00 9.73 -3.66
CA CYS A 32 -0.76 9.75 -2.41
C CYS A 32 -1.93 8.74 -2.48
N LEU A 33 -2.61 8.67 -3.62
CA LEU A 33 -3.66 7.68 -3.86
C LEU A 33 -3.12 6.25 -3.75
N PHE A 34 -1.97 5.98 -4.36
CA PHE A 34 -1.26 4.70 -4.22
C PHE A 34 -1.00 4.34 -2.76
N ALA A 35 -0.45 5.26 -1.96
CA ALA A 35 -0.20 5.02 -0.55
C ALA A 35 -1.48 4.71 0.24
N MET A 36 -2.58 5.43 -0.02
CA MET A 36 -3.87 5.17 0.63
C MET A 36 -4.48 3.83 0.21
N LYS A 37 -4.39 3.46 -1.08
CA LYS A 37 -4.87 2.17 -1.59
C LYS A 37 -4.12 1.01 -0.93
N CYS A 38 -2.79 1.08 -0.85
CA CYS A 38 -1.99 0.08 -0.16
C CYS A 38 -2.35 -0.04 1.33
N LEU A 39 -2.60 1.08 2.02
CA LEU A 39 -2.99 1.08 3.43
C LEU A 39 -4.36 0.42 3.67
N ALA A 40 -5.31 0.64 2.76
CA ALA A 40 -6.68 0.14 2.84
C ALA A 40 -6.90 -1.23 2.17
N MET A 41 -5.85 -1.84 1.62
CA MET A 41 -5.95 -3.04 0.78
C MET A 41 -6.61 -4.22 1.50
N ARG A 42 -7.66 -4.75 0.89
CA ARG A 42 -8.33 -6.00 1.31
C ARG A 42 -7.96 -7.11 0.35
N ILE A 43 -7.94 -8.34 0.87
CA ILE A 43 -7.59 -9.54 0.11
C ILE A 43 -8.76 -10.49 0.22
N GLY A 44 -9.19 -11.05 -0.90
CA GLY A 44 -10.36 -11.92 -1.02
C GLY A 44 -10.94 -11.83 -2.43
N ALA A 45 -11.58 -12.90 -2.90
CA ALA A 45 -12.11 -12.99 -4.28
C ALA A 45 -13.16 -11.92 -4.62
N GLU A 46 -13.75 -11.29 -3.60
CA GLU A 46 -14.76 -10.24 -3.75
C GLU A 46 -14.17 -8.82 -3.84
N PHE A 47 -12.84 -8.68 -3.78
CA PHE A 47 -12.16 -7.38 -3.73
C PHE A 47 -11.23 -7.17 -4.92
N HIS A 48 -11.39 -6.00 -5.57
CA HIS A 48 -10.58 -5.58 -6.71
C HIS A 48 -9.37 -4.69 -6.31
N ASP A 49 -9.08 -4.58 -5.00
CA ASP A 49 -8.03 -3.67 -4.50
C ASP A 49 -6.65 -4.00 -5.11
N GLU A 50 -6.39 -5.27 -5.44
CA GLU A 50 -5.15 -5.69 -6.11
C GLU A 50 -5.05 -5.18 -7.55
N GLU A 51 -6.15 -5.16 -8.30
CA GLU A 51 -6.20 -4.65 -9.67
C GLU A 51 -5.97 -3.13 -9.70
N ASP A 52 -6.57 -2.42 -8.75
CA ASP A 52 -6.33 -0.97 -8.55
C ASP A 52 -4.86 -0.69 -8.26
N VAL A 53 -4.25 -1.45 -7.33
CA VAL A 53 -2.84 -1.31 -6.97
C VAL A 53 -1.95 -1.62 -8.18
N ARG A 54 -2.24 -2.68 -8.94
CA ARG A 54 -1.52 -3.02 -10.18
C ARG A 54 -1.62 -1.92 -11.23
N TYR A 55 -2.79 -1.30 -11.37
CA TYR A 55 -2.96 -0.15 -12.26
C TYR A 55 -2.08 1.04 -11.82
N LEU A 56 -2.09 1.36 -10.53
CA LEU A 56 -1.30 2.47 -9.98
C LEU A 56 0.21 2.24 -10.10
N LEU A 57 0.69 1.01 -9.87
CA LEU A 57 2.09 0.64 -10.08
C LEU A 57 2.52 0.91 -11.52
N ARG A 58 1.73 0.47 -12.52
CA ARG A 58 2.00 0.73 -13.93
C ARG A 58 1.93 2.21 -14.29
N HIS A 59 0.91 2.91 -13.80
CA HIS A 59 0.72 4.33 -14.09
C HIS A 59 1.84 5.22 -13.50
N LEU A 60 2.39 4.82 -12.36
CA LEU A 60 3.51 5.51 -11.71
C LEU A 60 4.89 5.02 -12.17
N ASP A 61 4.93 4.06 -13.11
CA ASP A 61 6.14 3.38 -13.56
C ASP A 61 6.99 2.79 -12.42
N ILE A 62 6.32 2.23 -11.40
CA ILE A 62 6.96 1.57 -10.27
C ILE A 62 7.26 0.12 -10.67
N ARG A 63 8.54 -0.23 -10.72
CA ARG A 63 9.01 -1.52 -11.23
C ARG A 63 9.71 -2.40 -10.20
N SER A 64 9.94 -1.88 -8.99
CA SER A 64 10.56 -2.64 -7.92
C SER A 64 9.84 -2.42 -6.59
N LEU A 65 9.91 -3.41 -5.72
CA LEU A 65 9.38 -3.31 -4.35
C LEU A 65 10.02 -2.15 -3.60
N GLU A 66 11.33 -1.95 -3.75
CA GLU A 66 12.07 -0.85 -3.14
C GLU A 66 11.48 0.52 -3.52
N GLN A 67 11.24 0.77 -4.82
CA GLN A 67 10.61 2.00 -5.29
C GLN A 67 9.20 2.19 -4.70
N ALA A 68 8.42 1.11 -4.60
CA ALA A 68 7.11 1.17 -3.97
C ALA A 68 7.24 1.58 -2.51
N LEU A 69 8.10 0.93 -1.73
CA LEU A 69 8.32 1.19 -0.31
C LEU A 69 8.83 2.62 -0.06
N GLU A 70 9.74 3.13 -0.88
CA GLU A 70 10.21 4.52 -0.80
C GLU A 70 9.07 5.53 -0.97
N ILE A 71 8.12 5.26 -1.87
CA ILE A 71 6.95 6.11 -2.05
C ILE A 71 6.03 6.00 -0.84
N LEU A 72 5.76 4.80 -0.35
CA LEU A 72 4.90 4.58 0.81
C LEU A 72 5.44 5.27 2.07
N ALA A 73 6.75 5.15 2.32
CA ALA A 73 7.44 5.74 3.47
C ALA A 73 7.36 7.28 3.50
N LYS A 74 7.17 7.94 2.35
CA LYS A 74 6.96 9.40 2.28
C LYS A 74 5.60 9.84 2.81
N TYR A 75 4.63 8.93 2.89
CA TYR A 75 3.25 9.24 3.32
C TYR A 75 2.93 8.64 4.69
N TYR A 76 3.32 7.39 4.94
CA TYR A 76 3.04 6.68 6.18
C TYR A 76 4.26 5.83 6.60
N PRO A 77 4.54 5.68 7.92
CA PRO A 77 5.49 4.69 8.40
C PRO A 77 5.17 3.29 7.88
N LEU A 78 6.18 2.53 7.45
CA LEU A 78 5.98 1.23 6.79
C LEU A 78 5.30 0.20 7.71
N GLU A 79 5.47 0.33 9.03
CA GLU A 79 4.87 -0.53 10.06
C GLU A 79 3.35 -0.39 10.12
N ARG A 80 2.78 0.67 9.54
CA ARG A 80 1.32 0.85 9.45
C ARG A 80 0.70 0.03 8.32
N PHE A 81 1.48 -0.41 7.35
CA PHE A 81 0.94 -1.18 6.24
C PHE A 81 0.69 -2.61 6.68
N PRO A 82 -0.48 -3.19 6.34
CA PRO A 82 -0.72 -4.60 6.58
C PRO A 82 0.37 -5.44 5.91
N GLN A 83 0.92 -6.42 6.62
CA GLN A 83 2.00 -7.25 6.09
C GLN A 83 1.60 -7.96 4.79
N LYS A 84 0.33 -8.36 4.69
CA LYS A 84 -0.29 -8.90 3.47
C LYS A 84 -0.21 -7.96 2.26
N THR A 85 -0.30 -6.64 2.46
CA THR A 85 -0.14 -5.65 1.40
C THR A 85 1.29 -5.65 0.89
N LEU A 86 2.27 -5.68 1.79
CA LEU A 86 3.68 -5.69 1.42
C LEU A 86 4.05 -6.94 0.62
N TYR A 87 3.52 -8.10 1.02
CA TYR A 87 3.64 -9.33 0.24
C TYR A 87 2.98 -9.25 -1.12
N ALA A 88 1.75 -8.73 -1.21
CA ALA A 88 1.08 -8.57 -2.49
C ALA A 88 1.90 -7.65 -3.42
N LEU A 89 2.46 -6.55 -2.91
CA LEU A 89 3.37 -5.70 -3.69
C LEU A 89 4.61 -6.45 -4.17
N GLU A 90 5.22 -7.25 -3.30
CA GLU A 90 6.37 -8.08 -3.66
C GLU A 90 6.01 -9.08 -4.77
N GLU A 91 4.88 -9.78 -4.67
CA GLU A 91 4.41 -10.73 -5.68
C GLU A 91 4.07 -10.04 -7.01
N LEU A 92 3.37 -8.90 -6.95
CA LEU A 92 3.01 -8.11 -8.13
C LEU A 92 4.23 -7.58 -8.89
N LEU A 93 5.31 -7.23 -8.18
CA LEU A 93 6.52 -6.65 -8.75
C LEU A 93 7.59 -7.71 -9.06
N SER A 94 7.52 -8.89 -8.44
CA SER A 94 8.41 -10.02 -8.72
C SER A 94 7.95 -10.87 -9.91
N LYS A 95 6.64 -10.88 -10.22
CA LYS A 95 6.15 -11.41 -11.50
C LYS A 95 6.64 -10.50 -12.62
N LYS A 96 7.81 -10.84 -13.16
CA LYS A 96 8.23 -10.37 -14.49
C LYS A 96 7.09 -10.67 -15.46
N GLY A 97 6.44 -9.60 -15.95
CA GLY A 97 5.66 -9.67 -17.18
C GLY A 97 6.57 -9.97 -18.36
#